data_AF-A0A950H786-F1
#
_entry.id   AF-A0A950H786-F1
#
_cell.length_a   1.000
_cell.length_b   1.000
_cell.length_c   1.000
_cell.angle_alpha   90.00
_cell.angle_beta   90.00
_cell.angle_gamma   90.00
#
_symmetry.space_group_name_H-M   'P 1'
#
loop_
_entity.id
_entity.type
_entity.pdbx_description
1 polymer ?
#
loop_
_entity_poly.entity_id
_entity_poly.type
_entity_poly.pdbx_seq_one_letter_code
_entity_poly.pdbx_strand_id
1 'polypeptide(L)'
;MAYLDVSPMITALRTQASDFELSRGWLKHAPSRHRFKFDRYGNVSIDAHCDCASLSVAPEQSRELWQEFQVWREVYWRPVEINREFASHFKEPNALQRILRRINLAWRRATRDRSEAIEPVTTNSETAPKRNRSYAPAE
;
A
#
# COMPACT_ATOMS: atom_id res chain seq x y z
N MET A 1 11.90 43.02 3.46
CA MET A 1 11.94 41.65 3.99
C MET A 1 12.70 40.79 2.99
N ALA A 2 13.60 39.91 3.44
CA ALA A 2 14.21 38.93 2.55
C ALA A 2 13.22 37.78 2.34
N TYR A 3 13.04 37.34 1.10
CA TYR A 3 12.24 36.17 0.76
C TYR A 3 13.15 34.99 0.44
N LEU A 4 12.68 33.78 0.71
CA LEU A 4 13.33 32.57 0.22
C LEU A 4 12.99 32.39 -1.26
N ASP A 5 14.02 32.32 -2.10
CA ASP A 5 13.86 31.90 -3.48
C ASP A 5 13.63 30.39 -3.57
N VAL A 6 12.42 30.00 -3.99
CA VAL A 6 12.02 28.59 -4.15
C VAL A 6 12.18 28.07 -5.58
N SER A 7 12.76 28.85 -6.50
CA SER A 7 13.02 28.40 -7.88
C SER A 7 13.82 27.09 -7.97
N PRO A 8 14.83 26.84 -7.10
CA PRO A 8 15.51 25.54 -7.09
C PRO A 8 14.59 24.37 -6.75
N MET A 9 13.64 24.57 -5.82
CA MET A 9 12.67 23.56 -5.44
C MET A 9 11.67 23.28 -6.58
N ILE A 10 11.19 24.32 -7.25
CA ILE A 10 10.33 24.20 -8.44
C ILE A 10 11.03 23.36 -9.52
N THR A 11 12.31 23.65 -9.77
CA THR A 11 13.12 22.91 -10.73
C THR A 11 13.31 21.44 -10.31
N ALA A 12 13.56 21.19 -9.03
CA ALA A 12 13.72 19.84 -8.49
C ALA A 12 12.42 19.03 -8.60
N LEU A 13 11.24 19.62 -8.34
CA LEU A 13 9.95 18.93 -8.51
C LEU A 13 9.75 18.42 -9.95
N ARG A 14 10.20 19.20 -10.94
CA ARG A 14 10.09 18.85 -12.37
C ARG A 14 11.10 17.80 -12.82
N THR A 15 12.32 17.87 -12.30
CA THR A 15 13.47 17.08 -12.81
C THR A 15 13.83 15.87 -11.95
N GLN A 16 13.49 15.90 -10.67
CA GLN A 16 13.85 14.94 -9.63
C GLN A 16 12.61 14.53 -8.83
N ALA A 17 11.53 14.20 -9.52
CA ALA A 17 10.23 13.92 -8.90
C ALA A 17 10.29 12.81 -7.81
N SER A 18 11.19 11.83 -7.96
CA SER A 18 11.41 10.74 -7.02
C SER A 18 12.07 11.12 -5.70
N ASP A 19 12.71 12.28 -5.65
CA ASP A 19 13.39 12.77 -4.44
C ASP A 19 12.39 13.39 -3.47
N PHE A 20 11.12 13.50 -3.89
CA PHE A 20 10.01 14.01 -3.12
C PHE A 20 9.07 12.91 -2.66
N GLU A 21 8.53 13.07 -1.45
CA GLU A 21 7.47 12.24 -0.93
C GLU A 21 6.36 13.08 -0.31
N LEU A 22 5.10 12.67 -0.52
CA LEU A 22 3.96 13.27 0.16
C LEU A 22 3.53 12.39 1.34
N SER A 23 3.47 12.97 2.53
CA SER A 23 3.03 12.24 3.73
C SER A 23 2.34 13.17 4.70
N ARG A 24 1.10 12.82 5.09
CA ARG A 24 0.27 13.62 6.02
C ARG A 24 0.14 15.09 5.60
N GLY A 25 0.01 15.33 4.30
CA GLY A 25 -0.08 16.68 3.71
C GLY A 25 1.23 17.47 3.67
N TRP A 26 2.35 16.86 4.05
CA TRP A 26 3.68 17.46 3.91
C TRP A 26 4.38 16.89 2.68
N LEU A 27 4.81 17.79 1.80
CA LEU A 27 5.75 17.49 0.74
C LEU A 27 7.16 17.49 1.35
N LYS A 28 7.87 16.37 1.26
CA LYS A 28 9.20 16.18 1.83
C LYS A 28 10.19 16.06 0.70
N HIS A 29 11.30 16.78 0.79
CA HIS A 29 12.44 16.58 -0.11
C HIS A 29 13.51 15.79 0.65
N ALA A 30 13.75 14.55 0.24
CA ALA A 30 14.62 13.62 0.98
C ALA A 30 16.08 14.08 1.06
N PRO A 31 16.73 14.56 -0.03
CA PRO A 31 18.14 14.98 0.01
C PRO A 31 18.40 16.14 0.96
N SER A 32 17.52 17.15 0.97
CA SER A 32 17.71 18.35 1.80
C SER A 32 17.00 18.27 3.16
N ARG A 33 16.20 17.23 3.41
CA ARG A 33 15.36 17.06 4.61
C ARG A 33 14.40 18.23 4.86
N HIS A 34 14.04 18.97 3.81
CA HIS A 34 13.05 20.04 3.91
C HIS A 34 11.63 19.48 3.84
N ARG A 35 10.73 20.14 4.56
CA ARG A 35 9.30 19.82 4.55
C ARG A 35 8.52 21.08 4.20
N PHE A 36 7.54 20.91 3.32
CA PHE A 36 6.72 21.98 2.80
C PHE A 36 5.27 21.63 3.04
N LYS A 37 4.49 22.60 3.53
CA LYS A 37 3.06 22.47 3.70
C LYS A 37 2.36 23.56 2.91
N PHE A 38 1.39 23.16 2.12
CA PHE A 38 0.54 24.06 1.37
C PHE A 38 -0.78 24.21 2.11
N ASP A 39 -1.27 25.44 2.24
CA ASP A 39 -2.61 25.71 2.73
C ASP A 39 -3.65 25.65 1.58
N ARG A 40 -4.92 25.80 1.93
CA ARG A 40 -6.04 25.84 0.97
C ARG A 40 -6.00 27.01 -0.02
N TYR A 41 -5.17 28.01 0.23
CA TYR A 41 -5.00 29.21 -0.58
C TYR A 41 -3.74 29.15 -1.45
N GLY A 42 -2.93 28.09 -1.32
CA GLY A 42 -1.67 27.92 -2.05
C GLY A 42 -0.47 28.62 -1.40
N ASN A 43 -0.61 29.12 -0.17
CA ASN A 43 0.55 29.63 0.57
C ASN A 43 1.40 28.45 1.05
N VAL A 44 2.73 28.60 1.01
CA VAL A 44 3.65 27.57 1.44
C VAL A 44 4.29 27.93 2.79
N SER A 45 4.32 26.95 3.68
CA SER A 45 5.09 26.99 4.93
C SER A 45 6.25 26.01 4.84
N ILE A 46 7.44 26.45 5.26
CA ILE A 46 8.68 25.68 5.19
C ILE A 46 9.09 25.28 6.61
N ASP A 47 9.42 24.01 6.76
CA ASP A 47 9.99 23.44 7.97
C ASP A 47 11.31 22.75 7.59
N ALA A 48 12.41 23.31 8.09
CA ALA A 48 13.77 22.91 7.82
C ALA A 48 14.64 23.08 9.07
N HIS A 49 15.72 22.29 9.17
CA HIS A 49 16.71 22.43 10.26
C HIS A 49 17.79 23.49 9.94
N CYS A 50 17.70 24.14 8.79
CA CYS A 50 18.59 25.22 8.36
C CYS A 50 17.84 26.55 8.35
N ASP A 51 18.58 27.64 8.12
CA ASP A 51 18.04 29.01 8.18
C ASP A 51 16.95 29.32 7.14
N CYS A 52 16.74 28.44 6.15
CA CYS A 52 15.63 28.57 5.19
C CYS A 52 14.26 28.64 5.87
N ALA A 53 14.09 28.05 7.05
CA ALA A 53 12.83 28.11 7.81
C ALA A 53 12.53 29.52 8.38
N SER A 54 13.52 30.41 8.45
CA SER A 54 13.35 31.78 8.95
C SER A 54 12.80 32.76 7.90
N LEU A 55 12.81 32.36 6.63
CA LEU A 55 12.40 33.20 5.51
C LEU A 55 11.01 32.81 5.02
N SER A 56 10.20 33.83 4.69
CA SER A 56 8.93 33.63 3.99
C SER A 56 9.18 33.44 2.49
N VAL A 57 8.28 32.72 1.81
CA VAL A 57 8.28 32.63 0.35
C VAL A 57 7.41 33.76 -0.20
N ALA A 58 7.87 34.40 -1.28
CA ALA A 58 7.06 35.43 -1.94
C ALA A 58 5.71 34.86 -2.42
N PRO A 59 4.61 35.63 -2.38
CA PRO A 59 3.29 35.14 -2.79
C PRO A 59 3.26 34.59 -4.23
N GLU A 60 3.97 35.25 -5.14
CA GLU A 60 4.07 34.86 -6.56
C GLU A 60 4.74 33.49 -6.69
N GLN A 61 5.85 33.30 -5.99
CA GLN A 61 6.57 32.03 -5.99
C GLN A 61 5.82 30.92 -5.23
N SER A 62 5.03 31.27 -4.21
CA SER A 62 4.15 30.31 -3.51
C SER A 62 3.11 29.74 -4.47
N ARG A 63 2.51 30.60 -5.30
CA ARG A 63 1.54 30.19 -6.32
C ARG A 63 2.17 29.32 -7.40
N GLU A 64 3.34 29.69 -7.89
CA GLU A 64 4.07 28.89 -8.89
C GLU A 64 4.42 27.51 -8.31
N LEU A 65 4.98 27.47 -7.11
CA LEU A 65 5.31 26.22 -6.43
C LEU A 65 4.07 25.35 -6.18
N TRP A 66 2.93 25.96 -5.82
CA TRP A 66 1.67 25.23 -5.66
C TRP A 66 1.20 24.58 -6.95
N GLN A 67 1.27 25.28 -8.08
CA GLN A 67 0.89 24.75 -9.39
C GLN A 67 1.76 23.54 -9.76
N GLU A 68 3.07 23.68 -9.59
CA GLU A 68 4.03 22.60 -9.87
C GLU A 68 3.85 21.40 -8.94
N PHE A 69 3.54 21.66 -7.66
CA PHE A 69 3.16 20.60 -6.73
C PHE A 69 1.89 19.85 -7.19
N GLN A 70 0.86 20.55 -7.69
CA GLN A 70 -0.33 19.86 -8.22
C GLN A 70 0.02 18.97 -9.42
N VAL A 71 0.83 19.48 -10.36
CA VAL A 71 1.27 18.72 -11.53
C VAL A 71 2.07 17.50 -11.09
N TRP A 72 3.09 17.67 -10.25
CA TRP A 72 3.87 16.58 -9.69
C TRP A 72 2.99 15.54 -8.98
N ARG A 73 2.00 15.98 -8.20
CA ARG A 73 1.11 15.09 -7.46
C ARG A 73 0.30 14.20 -8.41
N GLU A 74 -0.32 14.78 -9.43
CA GLU A 74 -1.15 14.01 -10.36
C GLU A 74 -0.33 13.14 -11.31
N VAL A 75 0.79 13.67 -11.83
CA VAL A 75 1.58 12.99 -12.87
C VAL A 75 2.52 11.93 -12.27
N TYR A 76 3.12 12.19 -11.12
CA TYR A 76 4.11 11.30 -10.50
C TYR A 76 3.58 10.61 -9.25
N TRP A 77 3.16 11.39 -8.24
CA TRP A 77 2.91 10.83 -6.91
C TRP A 77 1.69 9.91 -6.85
N ARG A 78 0.58 10.29 -7.48
CA ARG A 78 -0.66 9.52 -7.46
C ARG A 78 -0.49 8.13 -8.09
N PRO A 79 0.16 7.98 -9.26
CA PRO A 79 0.55 6.65 -9.76
C PRO A 79 1.42 5.85 -8.79
N VAL A 80 2.42 6.49 -8.16
CA VAL A 80 3.27 5.83 -7.15
C VAL A 80 2.46 5.34 -5.95
N GLU A 81 1.52 6.15 -5.46
CA GLU A 81 0.65 5.81 -4.34
C GLU A 81 -0.27 4.62 -4.69
N ILE A 82 -0.92 4.66 -5.85
CA ILE A 82 -1.76 3.56 -6.34
C ILE A 82 -0.93 2.28 -6.47
N ASN A 83 0.27 2.34 -7.03
CA ASN A 83 1.13 1.16 -7.17
C ASN A 83 1.60 0.62 -5.81
N ARG A 84 1.87 1.50 -4.83
CA ARG A 84 2.20 1.11 -3.45
C ARG A 84 1.02 0.44 -2.77
N GLU A 85 -0.19 0.96 -2.95
CA GLU A 85 -1.44 0.37 -2.43
C GLU A 85 -1.70 -0.99 -3.08
N PHE A 86 -1.65 -1.07 -4.41
CA PHE A 86 -1.78 -2.31 -5.17
C PHE A 86 -0.78 -3.37 -4.68
N ALA A 87 0.51 -3.02 -4.60
CA ALA A 87 1.55 -3.92 -4.11
C ALA A 87 1.30 -4.38 -2.66
N SER A 88 0.67 -3.54 -1.83
CA SER A 88 0.35 -3.91 -0.44
C SER A 88 -0.63 -5.09 -0.33
N HIS A 89 -1.49 -5.30 -1.33
CA HIS A 89 -2.41 -6.44 -1.37
C HIS A 89 -1.71 -7.79 -1.58
N PHE A 90 -0.51 -7.79 -2.16
CA PHE A 90 0.28 -8.99 -2.45
C PHE A 90 1.40 -9.23 -1.43
N LYS A 91 1.63 -8.31 -0.49
CA LYS A 91 2.60 -8.54 0.59
C LYS A 91 2.15 -9.74 1.41
N GLU A 92 3.09 -10.65 1.72
CA GLU A 92 2.80 -11.83 2.51
C GLU A 92 2.09 -11.44 3.82
N PRO A 93 1.08 -12.21 4.25
CA PRO A 93 0.36 -11.93 5.49
C PRO A 93 1.35 -11.87 6.67
N ASN A 94 1.24 -10.81 7.47
CA ASN A 94 2.05 -10.59 8.66
C ASN A 94 2.09 -11.87 9.54
N ALA A 95 3.19 -12.10 10.28
CA ALA A 95 3.40 -13.29 11.10
C ALA A 95 2.18 -13.63 12.00
N LEU A 96 1.49 -12.61 12.52
CA LEU A 96 0.25 -12.76 13.28
C LEU A 96 -0.90 -13.39 12.47
N GLN A 97 -1.08 -12.99 11.21
CA GLN A 97 -2.08 -13.58 10.29
C GLN A 97 -1.72 -15.02 9.91
N ARG A 98 -0.42 -15.35 9.79
CA ARG A 98 0.04 -16.74 9.60
C ARG A 98 -0.29 -17.60 10.82
N ILE A 99 -0.08 -17.07 12.03
CA ILE A 99 -0.42 -17.74 13.30
C ILE A 99 -1.94 -17.93 13.42
N LEU A 100 -2.74 -16.89 13.18
CA LEU A 100 -4.20 -16.98 13.24
C LEU A 100 -4.76 -17.99 12.21
N ARG A 101 -4.18 -18.07 11.01
CA ARG A 101 -4.54 -19.11 10.04
C ARG A 101 -4.22 -20.52 10.54
N ARG A 102 -3.06 -20.72 11.19
CA ARG A 102 -2.70 -22.02 11.80
C ARG A 102 -3.65 -22.40 12.93
N ILE A 103 -4.03 -21.45 13.79
CA ILE A 103 -5.01 -21.67 14.86
C ILE A 103 -6.37 -22.02 14.26
N ASN A 104 -6.89 -21.24 13.31
CA ASN A 104 -8.17 -21.55 12.65
C ASN A 104 -8.16 -22.93 11.96
N LEU A 105 -7.06 -23.30 11.29
CA LEU A 105 -6.91 -24.62 10.68
C LEU A 105 -6.90 -25.74 11.73
N ALA A 106 -6.22 -25.54 12.86
CA ALA A 106 -6.20 -26.50 13.96
C ALA A 106 -7.58 -26.66 14.62
N TRP A 107 -8.30 -25.56 14.83
CA TRP A 107 -9.66 -25.57 15.36
C TRP A 107 -10.64 -26.28 14.43
N ARG A 108 -10.58 -25.99 13.12
CA ARG A 108 -11.43 -26.68 12.13
C ARG A 108 -11.17 -28.19 12.07
N ARG A 109 -9.93 -28.63 12.27
CA ARG A 109 -9.58 -30.06 12.37
C ARG A 109 -10.14 -30.68 13.64
N ALA A 110 -9.97 -30.00 14.79
CA ALA A 110 -10.48 -30.47 16.07
C ALA A 110 -12.02 -30.55 16.12
N THR A 111 -12.73 -29.64 15.44
CA THR A 111 -14.19 -29.69 15.35
C THR A 111 -14.70 -30.76 14.39
N ARG A 112 -13.90 -31.17 13.40
CA ARG A 112 -14.26 -32.25 12.46
C ARG A 112 -14.15 -33.63 13.10
N ASP A 113 -13.12 -33.85 13.93
CA ASP A 113 -12.95 -35.10 14.71
C ASP A 113 -14.09 -35.33 15.72
N ARG A 114 -14.70 -34.25 16.23
CA ARG A 114 -15.79 -34.35 17.20
C ARG A 114 -17.14 -34.74 16.58
N SER A 115 -17.29 -34.65 15.26
CA SER A 115 -18.51 -35.08 14.56
C SER A 115 -18.49 -36.58 14.17
N GLU A 116 -17.37 -37.28 14.27
CA GLU A 116 -17.27 -38.73 13.97
C GLU A 116 -17.48 -39.65 15.20
N ALA A 117 -17.69 -39.08 16.40
CA ALA A 117 -17.77 -39.85 17.66
C ALA A 117 -19.20 -40.26 18.11
N ILE A 118 -20.23 -40.09 17.28
CA ILE A 118 -21.61 -40.53 17.53
C ILE A 118 -22.10 -41.10 16.18
N GLU A 119 -22.14 -42.41 15.88
CA GLU A 119 -22.69 -43.58 16.60
C GLU A 119 -21.96 -44.92 16.28
N PRO A 120 -22.14 -45.95 17.13
CA PRO A 120 -21.74 -47.35 16.86
C PRO A 120 -22.82 -48.20 16.16
N VAL A 121 -22.36 -48.99 15.17
CA VAL A 121 -22.77 -50.35 14.72
C VAL A 121 -24.27 -50.71 14.62
N THR A 122 -24.71 -51.06 13.40
CA THR A 122 -25.26 -52.41 13.12
C THR A 122 -24.86 -52.91 11.75
N THR A 123 -24.12 -54.02 11.77
CA THR A 123 -23.88 -54.97 10.69
C THR A 123 -25.19 -55.39 10.01
N ASN A 124 -25.23 -55.39 8.68
CA ASN A 124 -25.92 -56.45 7.93
C ASN A 124 -25.13 -56.75 6.66
N SER A 125 -24.75 -58.01 6.58
CA SER A 125 -24.13 -58.76 5.51
C SER A 125 -24.99 -58.81 4.24
N GLU A 126 -24.38 -59.35 3.17
CA GLU A 126 -25.03 -59.87 1.94
C GLU A 126 -25.32 -58.77 0.89
N THR A 127 -24.81 -58.77 -0.34
CA THR A 127 -24.27 -59.83 -1.19
C THR A 127 -23.57 -59.15 -2.37
N ALA A 128 -22.33 -59.52 -2.71
CA ALA A 128 -21.80 -59.29 -4.05
C ALA A 128 -22.35 -60.40 -4.98
N PRO A 129 -22.55 -60.15 -6.29
CA PRO A 129 -21.48 -60.60 -7.17
C PRO A 129 -21.25 -59.77 -8.47
N LYS A 130 -19.95 -59.67 -8.78
CA LYS A 130 -19.26 -59.94 -10.06
C LYS A 130 -19.61 -59.16 -11.35
N ARG A 131 -18.55 -58.44 -11.82
CA ARG A 131 -17.93 -58.43 -13.17
C ARG A 131 -18.79 -58.15 -14.42
N ASN A 132 -18.37 -57.16 -15.22
CA ASN A 132 -17.62 -57.34 -16.49
C ASN A 132 -17.30 -55.95 -17.10
N ARG A 133 -16.05 -55.66 -17.48
CA ARG A 133 -15.51 -55.70 -18.87
C ARG A 133 -16.26 -54.68 -19.78
N SER A 134 -15.65 -53.72 -20.47
CA SER A 134 -14.44 -53.78 -21.28
C SER A 134 -14.05 -52.37 -21.74
N TYR A 135 -12.76 -52.17 -22.00
CA TYR A 135 -12.16 -51.10 -22.81
C TYR A 135 -12.79 -50.98 -24.22
N ALA A 136 -12.89 -49.76 -24.76
CA ALA A 136 -12.23 -49.37 -26.02
C ALA A 136 -12.32 -47.83 -26.25
N PRO A 137 -11.30 -47.21 -26.87
CA PRO A 137 -11.21 -45.77 -27.15
C PRO A 137 -11.50 -45.42 -28.63
N ALA A 138 -11.35 -44.12 -28.90
CA ALA A 138 -11.15 -43.43 -30.20
C ALA A 138 -12.40 -43.02 -30.99
N GLU A 139 -12.55 -41.71 -31.20
CA GLU A 139 -12.17 -41.05 -32.47
C GLU A 139 -11.41 -39.76 -32.16
#